data_AF-A0A821EJE8-F1
#
_entry.id   AF-A0A821EJE8-F1
#
_cell.length_a   1.000
_cell.length_b   1.000
_cell.length_c   1.000
_cell.angle_alpha   90.00
_cell.angle_beta   90.00
_cell.angle_gamma   90.00
#
_symmetry.space_group_name_H-M   'P 1'
#
loop_
_entity.id
_entity.type
_entity.pdbx_description
1 polymer ?
#
loop_
_entity_poly.entity_id
_entity_poly.type
_entity_poly.pdbx_seq_one_letter_code
_entity_poly.pdbx_strand_id
1 'polypeptide(L)'
;MASGFINKTCMSCNVGLITAMCYECKKTFCTKHFVEHREELSQQMNNICQEHDILCRDLAHEFSTTHPLLAQINQWEQESTIKIQAAANAARIKLQQLLDRSKNSLDASTSKITKELESSRASNNYTEHVIKTWSDRLQELRTLLNHPTPIHIDYENNLESEIRLIKVTDESLTGYFDGTSHRHEINNECSHNPNFCFREIFDDVSGKIILSEENRVATCLGDYLDRSCVSCLGRYSSGRHTVRFRIENADMTHHMFFGVVNSSEKLVKDLANSKSFYGWWDLAYYVVGGNKKKYDSTKTLRTGDELRFVLDCDNKQIILEHHRTNIILNLAIDIQLCVFPWKIIVLLLDKSSCVKILH
;
A
#
# COMPACT_ATOMS: atom_id res chain seq x y z
N MET A 1 -82.69 49.11 36.12
CA MET A 1 -81.29 48.66 36.00
C MET A 1 -80.90 48.82 34.53
N ALA A 2 -79.98 49.74 34.26
CA ALA A 2 -79.63 50.17 32.90
C ALA A 2 -78.69 49.15 32.24
N SER A 3 -79.12 48.56 31.13
CA SER A 3 -78.28 47.72 30.26
C SER A 3 -77.45 48.64 29.36
N GLY A 4 -76.19 48.86 29.74
CA GLY A 4 -75.23 49.61 28.91
C GLY A 4 -74.86 48.83 27.65
N PHE A 5 -75.18 49.36 26.48
CA PHE A 5 -74.67 48.89 25.20
C PHE A 5 -73.15 49.13 25.15
N ILE A 6 -72.35 48.06 25.20
CA ILE A 6 -70.91 48.15 24.94
C ILE A 6 -70.72 48.31 23.43
N ASN A 7 -70.47 49.54 22.98
CA ASN A 7 -70.05 49.82 21.61
C ASN A 7 -68.70 49.14 21.34
N LYS A 8 -68.71 47.99 20.66
CA LYS A 8 -67.47 47.40 20.14
C LYS A 8 -66.98 48.26 18.99
N THR A 9 -65.79 48.84 19.14
CA THR A 9 -65.16 49.66 18.12
C THR A 9 -64.23 48.81 17.24
N CYS A 10 -64.05 49.23 15.99
CA CYS A 10 -63.09 48.61 15.08
C CYS A 10 -61.66 48.84 15.57
N MET A 11 -60.83 47.80 15.61
CA MET A 11 -59.44 47.92 16.08
C MET A 11 -58.58 48.86 15.22
N SER A 12 -58.85 48.94 13.92
CA SER A 12 -58.05 49.77 13.00
C SER A 12 -58.48 51.25 12.91
N CYS A 13 -59.77 51.57 13.08
CA CYS A 13 -60.26 52.95 12.92
C CYS A 13 -61.09 53.50 14.08
N ASN A 14 -61.41 52.69 15.08
CA ASN A 14 -62.12 53.07 16.30
C ASN A 14 -63.52 53.72 16.14
N VAL A 15 -64.16 53.63 14.96
CA VAL A 15 -65.48 54.23 14.66
C VAL A 15 -66.48 53.16 14.17
N GLY A 16 -67.64 53.03 14.84
CA GLY A 16 -68.89 52.49 14.27
C GLY A 16 -69.28 51.02 14.55
N LEU A 17 -70.60 50.85 14.74
CA LEU A 17 -71.37 49.77 15.40
C LEU A 17 -71.55 48.41 14.69
N ILE A 18 -70.82 48.10 13.61
CA ILE A 18 -70.94 46.78 12.95
C ILE A 18 -69.57 46.14 12.89
N THR A 19 -69.27 45.32 13.89
CA THR A 19 -67.99 44.65 14.06
C THR A 19 -68.08 43.17 13.66
N ALA A 20 -67.39 42.79 12.59
CA ALA A 20 -67.05 41.39 12.33
C ALA A 20 -65.84 41.03 13.20
N MET A 21 -65.89 39.87 13.86
CA MET A 21 -64.80 39.37 14.70
C MET A 21 -64.06 38.26 13.97
N CYS A 22 -62.74 38.39 13.86
CA CYS A 22 -61.90 37.25 13.49
C CYS A 22 -61.70 36.40 14.74
N TYR A 23 -62.22 35.17 14.74
CA TYR A 23 -62.21 34.28 15.92
C TYR A 23 -60.79 33.92 16.36
N GLU A 24 -59.89 33.71 15.39
CA GLU A 24 -58.50 33.31 15.67
C GLU A 24 -57.65 34.49 16.11
N CYS A 25 -57.79 35.64 15.45
CA CYS A 25 -57.06 36.85 15.83
C CYS A 25 -57.62 37.52 17.09
N LYS A 26 -58.86 37.16 17.51
CA LYS A 26 -59.62 37.79 18.61
C LYS A 26 -59.79 39.31 18.49
N LYS A 27 -59.72 39.83 17.26
CA LYS A 27 -59.83 41.27 16.95
C LYS A 27 -61.17 41.58 16.29
N THR A 28 -61.75 42.72 16.64
CA THR A 28 -63.00 43.23 16.06
C THR A 28 -62.71 44.29 15.02
N PHE A 29 -63.24 44.13 13.81
CA PHE A 29 -63.03 45.05 12.70
C PHE A 29 -64.37 45.51 12.15
N CYS A 30 -64.44 46.74 11.62
CA CYS A 30 -65.56 47.11 10.77
C CYS A 30 -65.45 46.34 9.45
N THR A 31 -66.56 46.24 8.72
CA THR A 31 -66.64 45.47 7.46
C THR A 31 -65.50 45.79 6.49
N LYS A 32 -65.09 47.06 6.36
CA LYS A 32 -63.97 47.48 5.51
C LYS A 32 -62.62 46.91 5.99
N HIS A 33 -62.24 47.15 7.24
CA HIS A 33 -60.96 46.66 7.79
C HIS A 33 -60.94 45.13 7.96
N PHE A 34 -62.11 44.49 8.04
CA PHE A 34 -62.22 43.03 8.02
C PHE A 34 -61.88 42.45 6.64
N VAL A 35 -62.30 43.13 5.56
CA VAL A 35 -61.92 42.76 4.18
C VAL A 35 -60.43 42.98 3.96
N GLU A 36 -59.88 44.11 4.41
CA GLU A 36 -58.43 44.40 4.33
C GLU A 36 -57.60 43.37 5.10
N HIS A 37 -58.02 42.99 6.31
CA HIS A 37 -57.36 41.92 7.07
C HIS A 37 -57.42 40.55 6.35
N ARG A 38 -58.54 40.25 5.69
CA ARG A 38 -58.68 39.01 4.91
C ARG A 38 -57.81 39.04 3.65
N GLU A 39 -57.64 40.20 3.03
CA GLU A 39 -56.75 40.43 1.90
C GLU A 39 -55.28 40.26 2.31
N GLU A 40 -54.89 40.78 3.48
CA GLU A 40 -53.56 40.58 4.06
C GLU A 40 -53.28 39.08 4.31
N LEU A 41 -54.24 38.34 4.88
CA LEU A 41 -54.11 36.89 5.06
C LEU A 41 -54.01 36.15 3.72
N SER A 42 -54.76 36.57 2.70
CA SER A 42 -54.65 36.02 1.35
C SER A 42 -53.27 36.28 0.75
N GLN A 43 -52.70 37.45 1.00
CA GLN A 43 -51.35 37.79 0.55
C GLN A 43 -50.29 36.96 1.26
N GLN A 44 -50.42 36.74 2.57
CA GLN A 44 -49.55 35.84 3.32
C GLN A 44 -49.63 34.40 2.79
N MET A 45 -50.84 33.90 2.50
CA MET A 45 -51.02 32.58 1.91
C MET A 45 -50.37 32.46 0.53
N ASN A 46 -50.53 33.49 -0.31
CA ASN A 46 -49.89 33.52 -1.62
C ASN A 46 -48.36 33.50 -1.52
N ASN A 47 -47.77 34.19 -0.54
CA ASN A 47 -46.33 34.14 -0.28
C ASN A 47 -45.89 32.74 0.13
N ILE A 48 -46.63 32.07 1.02
CA ILE A 48 -46.33 30.69 1.44
C ILE A 48 -46.41 29.73 0.24
N CYS A 49 -47.41 29.88 -0.63
CA CYS A 49 -47.51 29.09 -1.86
C CYS A 49 -46.32 29.32 -2.78
N GLN A 50 -45.88 30.57 -2.94
CA GLN A 50 -44.71 30.91 -3.75
C GLN A 50 -43.41 30.32 -3.18
N GLU A 51 -43.21 30.39 -1.86
CA GLU A 51 -42.06 29.77 -1.19
C GLU A 51 -42.07 28.25 -1.34
N HIS A 52 -43.25 27.62 -1.22
CA HIS A 52 -43.43 26.19 -1.47
C HIS A 52 -43.07 25.82 -2.92
N ASP A 53 -43.53 26.59 -3.91
CA ASP A 53 -43.22 26.33 -5.33
C ASP A 53 -41.75 26.56 -5.68
N ILE A 54 -41.07 27.48 -4.98
CA ILE A 54 -39.61 27.65 -5.06
C ILE A 54 -38.92 26.41 -4.47
N LEU A 55 -39.31 26.00 -3.26
CA LEU A 55 -38.75 24.81 -2.61
C LEU A 55 -38.92 23.54 -3.45
N CYS A 56 -40.10 23.33 -4.05
CA CYS A 56 -40.34 22.19 -4.95
C CYS A 56 -39.42 22.22 -6.18
N ARG A 57 -39.17 23.40 -6.76
CA ARG A 57 -38.24 23.55 -7.89
C ARG A 57 -36.79 23.33 -7.47
N ASP A 58 -36.39 23.83 -6.32
CA ASP A 58 -35.03 23.67 -5.79
C ASP A 58 -34.75 22.20 -5.47
N LEU A 59 -35.69 21.51 -4.82
CA LEU A 59 -35.60 20.07 -4.58
C LEU A 59 -35.48 19.28 -5.88
N ALA A 60 -36.35 19.56 -6.87
CA ALA A 60 -36.28 18.90 -8.18
C ALA A 60 -34.93 19.14 -8.88
N HIS A 61 -34.31 20.31 -8.70
CA HIS A 61 -33.01 20.64 -9.28
C HIS A 61 -31.86 19.92 -8.56
N GLU A 62 -31.84 19.90 -7.22
CA GLU A 62 -30.79 19.27 -6.41
C GLU A 62 -30.73 17.75 -6.59
N PHE A 63 -31.87 17.09 -6.82
CA PHE A 63 -31.91 15.65 -7.14
C PHE A 63 -31.54 15.32 -8.60
N SER A 64 -31.55 16.32 -9.50
CA SER A 64 -31.20 16.13 -10.91
C SER A 64 -29.71 16.33 -11.18
N THR A 65 -29.01 17.10 -10.34
CA THR A 65 -27.55 17.20 -10.38
C THR A 65 -26.92 16.00 -9.72
N THR A 66 -26.18 15.20 -10.48
CA THR A 66 -25.49 13.99 -10.03
C THR A 66 -24.75 14.27 -8.72
N HIS A 67 -25.26 13.74 -7.61
CA HIS A 67 -24.73 13.99 -6.27
C HIS A 67 -23.21 13.72 -6.26
N PRO A 68 -22.38 14.56 -5.62
CA PRO A 68 -20.92 14.35 -5.58
C PRO A 68 -20.49 12.96 -5.09
N LEU A 69 -21.30 12.31 -4.23
CA LEU A 69 -21.08 10.92 -3.82
C LEU A 69 -21.28 9.91 -4.95
N LEU A 70 -22.19 10.13 -5.91
CA LEU A 70 -22.31 9.29 -7.10
C LEU A 70 -21.06 9.39 -7.98
N ALA A 71 -20.46 10.58 -8.09
CA ALA A 71 -19.18 10.74 -8.78
C ALA A 71 -18.06 9.96 -8.07
N GLN A 72 -18.05 9.94 -6.72
CA GLN A 72 -17.11 9.13 -5.95
C GLN A 72 -17.32 7.63 -6.13
N ILE A 73 -18.58 7.16 -6.20
CA ILE A 73 -18.90 5.75 -6.47
C ILE A 73 -18.44 5.36 -7.88
N ASN A 74 -18.72 6.19 -8.89
CA ASN A 74 -18.27 5.96 -10.26
C ASN A 74 -16.74 5.94 -10.36
N GLN A 75 -16.06 6.83 -9.62
CA GLN A 75 -14.61 6.85 -9.55
C GLN A 75 -14.07 5.56 -8.90
N TRP A 76 -14.65 5.13 -7.78
CA TRP A 76 -14.30 3.89 -7.12
C TRP A 76 -14.49 2.65 -8.02
N GLU A 77 -15.58 2.59 -8.79
CA GLU A 77 -15.86 1.52 -9.74
C GLU A 77 -14.78 1.44 -10.84
N GLN A 78 -14.43 2.59 -11.42
CA GLN A 78 -13.40 2.68 -12.45
C GLN A 78 -12.03 2.26 -11.91
N GLU A 79 -11.63 2.79 -10.75
CA GLU A 79 -10.36 2.44 -10.11
C GLU A 79 -10.29 0.94 -9.78
N SER A 80 -11.39 0.36 -9.28
CA SER A 80 -11.46 -1.06 -8.95
C SER A 80 -11.34 -1.93 -10.20
N THR A 81 -12.04 -1.57 -11.28
CA THR A 81 -11.94 -2.27 -12.57
C THR A 81 -10.51 -2.28 -13.11
N ILE A 82 -9.83 -1.13 -13.05
CA ILE A 82 -8.43 -1.00 -13.49
C ILE A 82 -7.53 -1.91 -12.66
N LYS A 83 -7.69 -1.95 -11.34
CA LYS A 83 -6.89 -2.80 -10.44
C LYS A 83 -7.09 -4.29 -10.76
N ILE A 84 -8.33 -4.73 -10.95
CA ILE A 84 -8.64 -6.12 -11.32
C ILE A 84 -7.98 -6.49 -12.65
N GLN A 85 -8.11 -5.63 -13.66
CA GLN A 85 -7.51 -5.86 -14.97
C GLN A 85 -5.98 -5.90 -14.90
N ALA A 86 -5.37 -5.00 -14.12
CA ALA A 86 -3.92 -4.98 -13.92
C ALA A 86 -3.42 -6.27 -13.26
N ALA A 87 -4.08 -6.72 -12.20
CA ALA A 87 -3.74 -7.97 -11.53
C ALA A 87 -3.90 -9.19 -12.47
N ALA A 88 -5.01 -9.27 -13.20
CA ALA A 88 -5.24 -10.34 -14.17
C ALA A 88 -4.17 -10.36 -15.29
N ASN A 89 -3.75 -9.19 -15.78
CA ASN A 89 -2.70 -9.10 -16.78
C ASN A 89 -1.33 -9.48 -16.22
N ALA A 90 -1.00 -9.08 -14.99
CA ALA A 90 0.22 -9.51 -14.32
C ALA A 90 0.27 -11.03 -14.14
N ALA A 91 -0.84 -11.65 -13.75
CA ALA A 91 -0.97 -13.10 -13.63
C ALA A 91 -0.75 -13.81 -14.98
N ARG A 92 -1.36 -13.31 -16.06
CA ARG A 92 -1.15 -13.84 -17.42
C ARG A 92 0.30 -13.74 -17.88
N ILE A 93 0.95 -12.59 -17.66
CA ILE A 93 2.37 -12.39 -18.02
C ILE A 93 3.26 -13.36 -17.25
N LYS A 94 3.02 -13.54 -15.95
CA LYS A 94 3.78 -14.46 -15.12
C LYS A 94 3.61 -15.91 -15.59
N LEU A 95 2.38 -16.32 -15.91
CA LEU A 95 2.10 -17.64 -16.46
C LEU A 95 2.86 -17.86 -17.78
N GLN A 96 2.82 -16.89 -18.68
CA GLN A 96 3.53 -16.98 -19.96
C GLN A 96 5.05 -17.10 -19.74
N GLN A 97 5.62 -16.33 -18.83
CA GLN A 97 7.05 -16.40 -18.50
C GLN A 97 7.45 -17.78 -17.94
N LEU A 98 6.61 -18.41 -17.12
CA LEU A 98 6.86 -19.76 -16.60
C LEU A 98 6.82 -20.80 -17.74
N LEU A 99 5.83 -20.70 -18.62
CA LEU A 99 5.72 -21.56 -19.80
C LEU A 99 6.92 -21.40 -20.74
N ASP A 100 7.32 -20.17 -21.03
CA ASP A 100 8.46 -19.87 -21.90
C ASP A 100 9.78 -20.36 -21.28
N ARG A 101 9.95 -20.20 -19.95
CA ARG A 101 11.13 -20.73 -19.24
C ARG A 101 11.20 -22.25 -19.32
N SER A 102 10.08 -22.94 -19.09
CA SER A 102 10.01 -24.41 -19.18
C SER A 102 10.37 -24.87 -20.60
N LYS A 103 9.77 -24.25 -21.62
CA LYS A 103 10.07 -24.51 -23.02
C LYS A 103 11.54 -24.31 -23.35
N ASN A 104 12.12 -23.17 -22.98
CA ASN A 104 13.53 -22.86 -23.26
C ASN A 104 14.49 -23.84 -22.56
N SER A 105 14.15 -24.29 -21.34
CA SER A 105 14.92 -25.29 -20.60
C SER A 105 14.92 -26.66 -21.31
N LEU A 106 13.75 -27.07 -21.83
CA LEU A 106 13.61 -28.30 -22.62
C LEU A 106 14.36 -28.21 -23.95
N ASP A 107 14.26 -27.07 -24.66
CA ASP A 107 14.97 -26.84 -25.92
C ASP A 107 16.49 -26.87 -25.73
N ALA A 108 17.01 -26.26 -24.65
CA ALA A 108 18.43 -26.28 -24.31
C ALA A 108 18.92 -27.70 -23.98
N SER A 109 18.16 -28.46 -23.18
CA SER A 109 18.50 -29.83 -22.79
C SER A 109 18.47 -30.78 -23.99
N THR A 110 17.48 -30.64 -24.86
CA THR A 110 17.38 -31.40 -26.11
C THR A 110 18.54 -31.10 -27.04
N SER A 111 18.84 -29.81 -27.25
CA SER A 111 19.97 -29.38 -28.10
C SER A 111 21.32 -29.89 -27.60
N LYS A 112 21.51 -29.98 -26.28
CA LYS A 112 22.72 -30.54 -25.66
C LYS A 112 22.86 -32.03 -25.98
N ILE A 113 21.79 -32.82 -25.82
CA ILE A 113 21.80 -34.24 -26.15
C ILE A 113 22.05 -34.45 -27.64
N THR A 114 21.44 -33.64 -28.52
CA THR A 114 21.68 -33.69 -29.97
C THR A 114 23.16 -33.51 -30.30
N LYS A 115 23.82 -32.48 -29.72
CA LYS A 115 25.25 -32.23 -29.94
C LYS A 115 26.14 -33.35 -29.39
N GLU A 116 25.80 -33.91 -28.23
CA GLU A 116 26.53 -35.04 -27.63
C GLU A 116 26.43 -36.31 -28.49
N LEU A 117 25.24 -36.57 -29.04
CA LEU A 117 24.98 -37.71 -29.95
C LEU A 117 25.71 -37.55 -31.28
N GLU A 118 25.65 -36.37 -31.91
CA GLU A 118 26.36 -36.08 -33.16
C GLU A 118 27.88 -36.22 -33.00
N SER A 119 28.42 -35.67 -31.91
CA SER A 119 29.86 -35.74 -31.61
C SER A 119 30.32 -37.16 -31.34
N SER A 120 29.52 -37.96 -30.63
CA SER A 120 29.87 -39.37 -30.35
C SER A 120 29.71 -40.27 -31.56
N ARG A 121 28.73 -40.00 -32.42
CA ARG A 121 28.57 -40.70 -33.70
C ARG A 121 29.74 -40.40 -34.65
N ALA A 122 30.18 -39.14 -34.71
CA ALA A 122 31.32 -38.73 -35.54
C ALA A 122 32.66 -39.31 -35.04
N SER A 123 32.83 -39.44 -33.72
CA SER A 123 34.06 -39.97 -33.10
C SER A 123 34.03 -41.49 -32.88
N ASN A 124 32.91 -42.16 -33.18
CA ASN A 124 32.68 -43.60 -32.95
C ASN A 124 32.98 -44.05 -31.50
N ASN A 125 32.89 -43.13 -30.54
CA ASN A 125 33.29 -43.32 -29.14
C ASN A 125 32.08 -43.52 -28.23
N TYR A 126 31.22 -44.47 -28.58
CA TYR A 126 30.08 -44.84 -27.77
C TYR A 126 30.29 -46.23 -27.16
N THR A 127 30.03 -46.34 -25.86
CA THR A 127 29.97 -47.62 -25.15
C THR A 127 28.52 -47.91 -24.77
N GLU A 128 28.20 -49.16 -24.47
CA GLU A 128 26.87 -49.59 -24.03
C GLU A 128 26.36 -48.76 -22.84
N HIS A 129 27.25 -48.37 -21.93
CA HIS A 129 26.95 -47.48 -20.81
C HIS A 129 26.53 -46.07 -21.26
N VAL A 130 27.21 -45.50 -22.26
CA VAL A 130 26.91 -44.15 -22.76
C VAL A 130 25.58 -44.14 -23.53
N ILE A 131 25.30 -45.20 -24.31
CA ILE A 131 24.01 -45.39 -24.97
C ILE A 131 22.87 -45.47 -23.95
N LYS A 132 23.06 -46.25 -22.87
CA LYS A 132 22.09 -46.34 -21.78
C LYS A 132 21.86 -45.00 -21.11
N THR A 133 22.93 -44.23 -20.85
CA THR A 133 22.85 -42.90 -20.24
C THR A 133 22.03 -41.91 -21.09
N TRP A 134 22.20 -41.93 -22.42
CA TRP A 134 21.36 -41.08 -23.30
C TRP A 134 19.92 -41.56 -23.37
N SER A 135 19.68 -42.88 -23.36
CA SER A 135 18.33 -43.46 -23.31
C SER A 135 17.59 -43.01 -22.05
N ASP A 136 18.25 -43.07 -20.90
CA ASP A 136 17.68 -42.66 -19.61
C ASP A 136 17.36 -41.15 -19.60
N ARG A 137 18.27 -40.30 -20.09
CA ARG A 137 18.05 -38.84 -20.21
C ARG A 137 16.91 -38.48 -21.17
N LEU A 138 16.76 -39.20 -22.28
CA LEU A 138 15.66 -38.99 -23.21
C LEU A 138 14.33 -39.39 -22.59
N GLN A 139 14.32 -40.44 -21.76
CA GLN A 139 13.14 -40.87 -21.02
C GLN A 139 12.75 -39.84 -19.94
N GLU A 140 13.72 -39.27 -19.22
CA GLU A 140 13.48 -38.17 -18.27
C GLU A 140 12.90 -36.92 -18.94
N LEU A 141 13.46 -36.49 -20.07
CA LEU A 141 12.91 -35.36 -20.84
C LEU A 141 11.49 -35.62 -21.33
N ARG A 142 11.20 -36.86 -21.75
CA ARG A 142 9.86 -37.27 -22.18
C ARG A 142 8.87 -37.28 -21.02
N THR A 143 9.31 -37.63 -19.81
CA THR A 143 8.46 -37.52 -18.61
C THR A 143 8.14 -36.08 -18.25
N LEU A 144 9.11 -35.17 -18.32
CA LEU A 144 8.91 -33.72 -18.08
C LEU A 144 8.01 -33.06 -19.12
N LEU A 145 8.07 -33.50 -20.39
CA LEU A 145 7.18 -33.01 -21.45
C LEU A 145 5.73 -33.47 -21.24
N ASN A 146 5.54 -34.71 -20.78
CA ASN A 146 4.21 -35.28 -20.57
C ASN A 146 3.59 -34.86 -19.21
N HIS A 147 4.41 -34.40 -18.27
CA HIS A 147 4.00 -33.94 -16.93
C HIS A 147 4.62 -32.55 -16.69
N PRO A 148 4.10 -31.50 -17.35
CA PRO A 148 4.56 -30.14 -17.10
C PRO A 148 4.37 -29.80 -15.62
N THR A 149 5.31 -29.03 -15.06
CA THR A 149 5.31 -28.63 -13.65
C THR A 149 3.92 -28.14 -13.23
N PRO A 150 3.37 -28.59 -12.08
CA PRO A 150 2.04 -28.16 -11.65
C PRO A 150 2.04 -26.65 -11.45
N ILE A 151 1.21 -25.94 -12.21
CA ILE A 151 0.99 -24.50 -12.05
C ILE A 151 -0.30 -24.33 -11.28
N HIS A 152 -0.19 -23.76 -10.08
CA HIS A 152 -1.34 -23.47 -9.25
C HIS A 152 -1.81 -22.03 -9.47
N ILE A 153 -3.13 -21.90 -9.64
CA ILE A 153 -3.83 -20.62 -9.58
C ILE A 153 -4.32 -20.46 -8.15
N ASP A 154 -3.82 -19.44 -7.48
CA ASP A 154 -4.19 -19.11 -6.11
C ASP A 154 -5.01 -17.81 -6.11
N TYR A 155 -5.93 -17.69 -5.16
CA TYR A 155 -6.76 -16.49 -4.99
C TYR A 155 -6.36 -15.84 -3.68
N GLU A 156 -6.12 -14.52 -3.67
CA GLU A 156 -5.87 -13.78 -2.41
C GLU A 156 -7.07 -14.00 -1.47
N ASN A 157 -6.84 -14.72 -0.38
CA ASN A 157 -7.89 -15.14 0.55
C ASN A 157 -8.04 -14.07 1.62
N ASN A 158 -8.72 -12.98 1.26
CA ASN A 158 -9.32 -12.10 2.24
C ASN A 158 -10.83 -12.39 2.29
N LEU A 159 -11.29 -13.02 3.38
CA LEU A 159 -12.69 -13.45 3.56
C LEU A 159 -13.70 -12.29 3.57
N GLU A 160 -13.23 -11.03 3.57
CA GLU A 160 -14.05 -9.81 3.55
C GLU A 160 -14.03 -9.06 2.21
N SER A 161 -13.22 -9.47 1.24
CA SER A 161 -13.16 -8.81 -0.07
C SER A 161 -14.11 -9.48 -1.08
N GLU A 162 -15.14 -8.75 -1.53
CA GLU A 162 -16.08 -9.25 -2.57
C GLU A 162 -15.41 -9.49 -3.93
N ILE A 163 -14.21 -8.91 -4.15
CA ILE A 163 -13.45 -9.02 -5.39
C ILE A 163 -12.16 -9.80 -5.12
N ARG A 164 -12.08 -11.03 -5.65
CA ARG A 164 -10.91 -11.91 -5.51
C ARG A 164 -9.89 -11.67 -6.62
N LEU A 165 -8.62 -11.49 -6.26
CA LEU A 165 -7.52 -11.33 -7.21
C LEU A 165 -6.81 -12.66 -7.48
N ILE A 166 -6.34 -12.84 -8.72
CA ILE A 166 -5.74 -14.09 -9.22
C ILE A 166 -4.21 -14.00 -9.14
N LYS A 167 -3.58 -15.05 -8.61
CA LYS A 167 -2.12 -15.21 -8.52
C LYS A 167 -1.68 -16.55 -9.10
N VAL A 168 -0.49 -16.59 -9.71
CA VAL A 168 0.09 -17.80 -10.33
C VAL A 168 1.42 -18.14 -9.65
N THR A 169 1.60 -19.40 -9.25
CA THR A 169 2.80 -19.94 -8.56
C THR A 169 3.28 -21.27 -9.17
N ASP A 170 4.56 -21.60 -8.96
CA ASP A 170 5.28 -22.78 -9.51
C ASP A 170 5.81 -23.65 -8.34
N GLU A 171 5.65 -24.97 -8.44
CA GLU A 171 6.06 -25.97 -7.43
C GLU A 171 7.50 -26.50 -7.59
N SER A 172 8.27 -26.15 -8.63
CA SER A 172 9.60 -26.75 -8.85
C SER A 172 10.72 -26.36 -7.87
N LEU A 173 10.39 -25.75 -6.71
CA LEU A 173 11.32 -25.57 -5.57
C LEU A 173 10.78 -26.12 -4.24
N THR A 174 9.65 -26.84 -4.22
CA THR A 174 9.06 -27.42 -3.00
C THR A 174 9.48 -28.88 -2.82
N GLY A 175 10.75 -29.07 -2.46
CA GLY A 175 11.31 -30.41 -2.23
C GLY A 175 12.20 -30.50 -0.99
N TYR A 176 11.78 -29.93 0.14
CA TYR A 176 12.10 -30.31 1.54
C TYR A 176 11.67 -29.18 2.51
N PHE A 177 10.37 -28.92 2.67
CA PHE A 177 9.85 -28.19 3.84
C PHE A 177 8.37 -28.56 4.02
N ASP A 178 8.13 -29.53 4.88
CA ASP A 178 6.85 -29.87 5.48
C ASP A 178 6.98 -29.47 6.95
N GLY A 179 6.12 -28.70 7.59
CA GLY A 179 4.90 -28.06 7.14
C GLY A 179 4.33 -27.37 8.37
N THR A 180 4.09 -26.06 8.26
CA THR A 180 3.03 -25.30 8.95
C THR A 180 3.27 -23.82 8.62
N SER A 181 2.61 -23.28 7.60
CA SER A 181 2.56 -21.83 7.42
C SER A 181 1.22 -21.39 6.86
N HIS A 182 0.30 -21.17 7.80
CA HIS A 182 -0.74 -20.17 7.65
C HIS A 182 -0.07 -18.82 7.37
N ARG A 183 -0.17 -18.35 6.13
CA ARG A 183 0.13 -16.96 5.78
C ARG A 183 -1.17 -16.18 5.69
N HIS A 184 -1.42 -15.48 6.78
CA HIS A 184 -2.24 -14.29 6.84
C HIS A 184 -1.73 -13.25 5.84
N GLU A 185 -2.60 -12.91 4.89
CA GLU A 185 -2.59 -11.59 4.25
C GLU A 185 -3.19 -10.60 5.25
N ILE A 186 -2.41 -9.59 5.63
CA ILE A 186 -2.90 -8.42 6.33
C ILE A 186 -2.93 -7.31 5.29
N ASN A 187 -4.14 -7.02 4.80
CA ASN A 187 -4.42 -5.76 4.14
C ASN A 187 -4.29 -4.63 5.16
N ASN A 188 -3.61 -3.59 4.71
CA ASN A 188 -3.35 -2.37 5.45
C ASN A 188 -4.51 -1.40 5.13
N GLU A 189 -5.54 -1.39 5.98
CA GLU A 189 -6.40 -0.22 6.13
C GLU A 189 -5.98 0.54 7.39
N CYS A 190 -5.78 1.85 7.20
CA CYS A 190 -5.59 2.84 8.23
C CYS A 190 -6.70 2.73 9.29
N SER A 191 -6.37 2.15 10.45
CA SER A 191 -7.09 2.44 11.68
C SER A 191 -6.09 2.88 12.74
N HIS A 192 -6.44 3.98 13.41
CA HIS A 192 -5.67 4.62 14.46
C HIS A 192 -5.45 3.65 15.63
N ASN A 193 -4.36 2.89 15.62
CA ASN A 193 -3.87 2.20 16.81
C ASN A 193 -2.33 2.05 16.74
N PRO A 194 -1.55 2.68 17.64
CA PRO A 194 -0.10 2.84 17.47
C PRO A 194 0.76 1.58 17.73
N ASN A 195 0.15 0.39 17.79
CA ASN A 195 0.84 -0.85 18.23
C ASN A 195 0.73 -2.04 17.26
N PHE A 196 0.22 -1.88 16.04
CA PHE A 196 0.22 -2.98 15.07
C PHE A 196 1.57 -3.06 14.33
N CYS A 197 2.48 -3.85 14.88
CA CYS A 197 3.70 -4.26 14.19
C CYS A 197 3.32 -5.29 13.12
N PHE A 198 3.25 -4.86 11.85
CA PHE A 198 3.34 -5.81 10.73
C PHE A 198 4.55 -6.72 10.96
N ARG A 199 4.43 -8.01 10.66
CA ARG A 199 5.57 -8.94 10.74
C ARG A 199 6.58 -8.57 9.65
N GLU A 200 7.42 -7.60 9.95
CA GLU A 200 8.43 -7.12 9.03
C GLU A 200 9.45 -8.22 8.76
N ILE A 201 9.76 -8.43 7.48
CA ILE A 201 10.76 -9.37 6.99
C ILE A 201 11.53 -8.71 5.85
N PHE A 202 12.71 -9.24 5.56
CA PHE A 202 13.43 -8.90 4.34
C PHE A 202 12.76 -9.56 3.12
N ASP A 203 12.78 -8.86 1.98
CA ASP A 203 12.09 -9.28 0.76
C ASP A 203 13.01 -9.18 -0.45
N ASP A 204 13.21 -7.95 -0.97
CA ASP A 204 14.02 -7.72 -2.17
C ASP A 204 15.51 -7.57 -1.83
N VAL A 205 16.37 -8.22 -2.61
CA VAL A 205 17.81 -8.37 -2.36
C VAL A 205 18.59 -8.00 -3.62
N SER A 206 19.68 -7.26 -3.43
CA SER A 206 20.65 -6.94 -4.48
C SER A 206 22.07 -7.14 -3.99
N GLY A 207 22.90 -7.76 -4.84
CA GLY A 207 24.25 -8.17 -4.47
C GLY A 207 24.29 -9.55 -3.80
N LYS A 208 25.38 -9.83 -3.09
CA LYS A 208 25.63 -11.13 -2.46
C LYS A 208 25.08 -11.17 -1.03
N ILE A 209 23.76 -11.13 -0.87
CA ILE A 209 23.10 -11.33 0.44
C ILE A 209 22.32 -12.64 0.43
N ILE A 210 22.41 -13.37 1.55
CA ILE A 210 21.56 -14.52 1.84
C ILE A 210 20.56 -14.14 2.94
N LEU A 211 19.31 -14.53 2.73
CA LEU A 211 18.26 -14.43 3.73
C LEU A 211 18.11 -15.77 4.45
N SER A 212 17.93 -15.71 5.78
CA SER A 212 17.70 -16.87 6.63
C SER A 212 16.68 -16.55 7.74
N GLU A 213 16.31 -17.55 8.54
CA GLU A 213 15.29 -17.44 9.59
C GLU A 213 13.97 -16.81 9.10
N GLU A 214 13.33 -17.43 8.11
CA GLU A 214 12.09 -16.89 7.49
C GLU A 214 12.27 -15.47 6.92
N ASN A 215 13.43 -15.20 6.33
CA ASN A 215 13.83 -13.88 5.83
C ASN A 215 13.93 -12.78 6.90
N ARG A 216 14.18 -13.13 8.16
CA ARG A 216 14.40 -12.12 9.22
C ARG A 216 15.86 -11.77 9.42
N VAL A 217 16.77 -12.60 8.90
CA VAL A 217 18.21 -12.40 9.01
C VAL A 217 18.79 -12.22 7.62
N ALA A 218 19.45 -11.08 7.39
CA ALA A 218 20.19 -10.80 6.17
C ALA A 218 21.68 -10.88 6.46
N THR A 219 22.38 -11.75 5.74
CA THR A 219 23.84 -11.94 5.85
C THR A 219 24.50 -11.63 4.53
N CYS A 220 25.48 -10.73 4.54
CA CYS A 220 26.28 -10.42 3.36
C CYS A 220 27.38 -11.48 3.18
N LEU A 221 27.45 -12.07 1.98
CA LEU A 221 28.54 -12.92 1.52
C LEU A 221 29.49 -12.19 0.55
N GLY A 222 29.22 -10.91 0.29
CA GLY A 222 30.01 -10.08 -0.60
C GLY A 222 31.41 -9.82 -0.09
N ASP A 223 32.33 -9.62 -1.02
CA ASP A 223 33.65 -9.10 -0.72
C ASP A 223 33.54 -7.59 -0.47
N TYR A 224 34.63 -6.98 0.00
CA TYR A 224 34.65 -5.56 0.35
C TYR A 224 34.07 -4.65 -0.75
N LEU A 225 33.14 -3.75 -0.36
CA LEU A 225 32.46 -2.79 -1.23
C LEU A 225 31.51 -3.37 -2.29
N ASP A 226 30.99 -4.59 -2.13
CA ASP A 226 29.99 -5.13 -3.06
C ASP A 226 28.66 -4.33 -3.05
N ARG A 227 28.48 -3.44 -2.06
CA ARG A 227 27.30 -2.58 -1.86
C ARG A 227 26.00 -3.40 -1.87
N SER A 228 26.07 -4.59 -1.29
CA SER A 228 24.92 -5.46 -1.18
C SER A 228 23.86 -4.79 -0.31
N CYS A 229 22.62 -4.83 -0.77
CA CYS A 229 21.51 -4.18 -0.11
C CYS A 229 20.30 -5.08 -0.09
N VAL A 230 19.50 -4.90 0.95
CA VAL A 230 18.25 -5.62 1.15
C VAL A 230 17.19 -4.59 1.54
N SER A 231 15.96 -4.81 1.10
CA SER A 231 14.81 -4.03 1.56
C SER A 231 13.85 -4.89 2.38
N CYS A 232 13.14 -4.23 3.27
CA CYS A 232 12.05 -4.85 4.01
C CYS A 232 10.79 -4.97 3.12
N LEU A 233 9.87 -5.86 3.46
CA LEU A 233 8.63 -6.11 2.72
C LEU A 233 7.68 -4.91 2.77
N GLY A 234 7.65 -4.20 3.90
CA GLY A 234 6.74 -3.09 4.16
C GLY A 234 6.84 -1.96 3.13
N ARG A 235 5.67 -1.40 2.81
CA ARG A 235 5.49 -0.24 1.93
C ARG A 235 4.63 0.78 2.67
N TYR A 236 5.18 1.94 2.97
CA TYR A 236 4.59 2.87 3.93
C TYR A 236 4.25 4.20 3.26
N SER A 237 2.99 4.61 3.33
CA SER A 237 2.50 5.87 2.74
C SER A 237 1.83 6.80 3.75
N SER A 238 1.57 6.32 4.96
CA SER A 238 0.84 7.02 6.03
C SER A 238 1.17 6.40 7.37
N GLY A 239 0.92 7.13 8.46
CA GLY A 239 1.07 6.62 9.82
C GLY A 239 2.52 6.58 10.31
N ARG A 240 2.69 5.99 11.50
CA ARG A 240 3.97 5.82 12.16
C ARG A 240 4.27 4.33 12.36
N HIS A 241 5.40 3.88 11.83
CA HIS A 241 5.83 2.48 11.80
C HIS A 241 7.15 2.31 12.52
N THR A 242 7.33 1.21 13.22
CA THR A 242 8.56 0.93 13.96
C THR A 242 9.09 -0.45 13.59
N VAL A 243 10.37 -0.53 13.28
CA VAL A 243 11.09 -1.77 13.03
C VAL A 243 12.33 -1.81 13.91
N ARG A 244 12.56 -2.94 14.57
CA ARG A 244 13.73 -3.15 15.41
C ARG A 244 14.74 -4.02 14.68
N PHE A 245 16.00 -3.63 14.76
CA PHE A 245 17.11 -4.40 14.21
C PHE A 245 18.08 -4.80 15.32
N ARG A 246 18.68 -5.98 15.19
CA ARG A 246 19.85 -6.40 15.95
C ARG A 246 21.00 -6.67 15.00
N ILE A 247 22.18 -6.18 15.36
CA ILE A 247 23.41 -6.45 14.63
C ILE A 247 23.97 -7.77 15.14
N GLU A 248 23.76 -8.85 14.38
CA GLU A 248 24.23 -10.18 14.74
C GLU A 248 25.73 -10.34 14.48
N ASN A 249 26.25 -9.61 13.49
CA ASN A 249 27.69 -9.55 13.24
C ASN A 249 28.04 -8.24 12.55
N ALA A 250 28.86 -7.40 13.19
CA ALA A 250 29.53 -6.28 12.56
C ALA A 250 31.03 -6.58 12.49
N ASP A 251 31.52 -6.90 11.28
CA ASP A 251 32.96 -6.95 11.06
C ASP A 251 33.56 -5.55 11.32
N MET A 252 34.81 -5.49 11.78
CA MET A 252 35.40 -4.26 12.32
C MET A 252 35.65 -3.19 11.27
N THR A 253 35.70 -3.54 9.99
CA THR A 253 36.30 -2.68 8.97
C THR A 253 35.35 -1.70 8.31
N HIS A 254 34.04 -1.98 8.15
CA HIS A 254 33.19 -1.04 7.40
C HIS A 254 31.77 -0.85 7.98
N HIS A 255 31.01 -0.03 7.25
CA HIS A 255 29.82 0.66 7.72
C HIS A 255 28.53 -0.05 7.28
N MET A 256 27.54 -0.09 8.15
CA MET A 256 26.17 -0.49 7.83
C MET A 256 25.32 0.75 7.58
N PHE A 257 24.43 0.66 6.59
CA PHE A 257 23.43 1.72 6.35
C PHE A 257 22.06 1.28 6.80
N PHE A 258 21.31 2.20 7.41
CA PHE A 258 19.89 2.06 7.69
C PHE A 258 19.15 3.28 7.16
N GLY A 259 18.11 3.06 6.37
CA GLY A 259 17.39 4.17 5.77
C GLY A 259 16.16 3.77 4.99
N VAL A 260 15.71 4.68 4.13
CA VAL A 260 14.54 4.50 3.27
C VAL A 260 14.84 4.98 1.86
N VAL A 261 14.07 4.40 0.93
CA VAL A 261 13.95 4.86 -0.47
C VAL A 261 12.50 4.83 -0.90
N ASN A 262 12.21 5.46 -2.04
CA ASN A 262 10.95 5.25 -2.72
C ASN A 262 10.78 3.77 -3.08
N SER A 263 9.60 3.23 -2.83
CA SER A 263 9.26 1.84 -3.09
C SER A 263 9.40 1.43 -4.55
N SER A 264 9.21 2.35 -5.50
CA SER A 264 9.35 2.10 -6.93
C SER A 264 10.81 1.98 -7.39
N GLU A 265 11.78 2.38 -6.56
CA GLU A 265 13.20 2.24 -6.88
C GLU A 265 13.64 0.77 -6.88
N LYS A 266 14.37 0.36 -7.91
CA LYS A 266 14.99 -0.96 -7.96
C LYS A 266 16.23 -0.99 -7.09
N LEU A 267 16.42 -2.05 -6.31
CA LEU A 267 17.65 -2.27 -5.55
C LEU A 267 18.79 -2.59 -6.53
N VAL A 268 19.62 -1.59 -6.83
CA VAL A 268 20.81 -1.70 -7.68
C VAL A 268 22.05 -1.25 -6.91
N LYS A 269 23.25 -1.65 -7.36
CA LYS A 269 24.52 -1.34 -6.66
C LYS A 269 24.78 0.16 -6.41
N ASP A 270 24.18 1.03 -7.23
CA ASP A 270 24.32 2.49 -7.12
C ASP A 270 23.14 3.18 -6.43
N LEU A 271 22.32 2.44 -5.69
CA LEU A 271 21.17 2.98 -4.97
C LEU A 271 21.55 4.16 -4.03
N ALA A 272 22.76 4.13 -3.47
CA ALA A 272 23.27 5.20 -2.60
C ALA A 272 23.39 6.58 -3.30
N ASN A 273 23.36 6.63 -4.63
CA ASN A 273 23.39 7.86 -5.42
C ASN A 273 21.98 8.33 -5.81
N SER A 274 20.94 7.58 -5.48
CA SER A 274 19.58 7.97 -5.79
C SER A 274 19.16 9.21 -5.00
N LYS A 275 18.40 10.09 -5.66
CA LYS A 275 17.76 11.26 -5.03
C LYS A 275 16.72 10.87 -3.98
N SER A 276 16.23 9.64 -4.00
CA SER A 276 15.29 9.13 -2.99
C SER A 276 15.98 8.44 -1.82
N PHE A 277 17.31 8.45 -1.74
CA PHE A 277 18.08 7.74 -0.71
C PHE A 277 18.30 8.59 0.55
N TYR A 278 17.70 8.17 1.66
CA TYR A 278 17.75 8.86 2.96
C TYR A 278 18.11 7.89 4.07
N GLY A 279 18.96 8.28 5.02
CA GLY A 279 19.28 7.45 6.18
C GLY A 279 20.68 7.71 6.73
N TRP A 280 21.22 6.73 7.46
CA TRP A 280 22.49 6.85 8.16
C TRP A 280 23.45 5.68 7.92
N TRP A 281 24.74 5.98 7.82
CA TRP A 281 25.82 5.02 7.97
C TRP A 281 26.39 5.09 9.39
N ASP A 282 26.40 3.94 10.08
CA ASP A 282 27.01 3.78 11.40
C ASP A 282 26.62 4.83 12.46
N LEU A 283 25.42 5.39 12.36
CA LEU A 283 24.93 6.50 13.21
C LEU A 283 25.73 7.81 13.11
N ALA A 284 26.82 7.84 12.35
CA ALA A 284 27.71 9.00 12.25
C ALA A 284 27.43 9.82 10.99
N TYR A 285 27.21 9.17 9.86
CA TYR A 285 26.99 9.85 8.59
C TYR A 285 25.54 9.78 8.21
N TYR A 286 24.96 10.87 7.73
CA TYR A 286 23.62 10.85 7.17
C TYR A 286 23.64 11.23 5.70
N VAL A 287 22.69 10.65 4.96
CA VAL A 287 22.49 10.85 3.53
C VAL A 287 21.13 11.50 3.33
N VAL A 288 21.10 12.59 2.57
CA VAL A 288 19.88 13.34 2.22
C VAL A 288 19.80 13.42 0.71
N GLY A 289 18.87 12.67 0.13
CA GLY A 289 18.67 12.58 -1.31
C GLY A 289 19.94 12.23 -2.08
N GLY A 290 20.65 11.19 -1.62
CA GLY A 290 21.90 10.72 -2.21
C GLY A 290 23.14 11.57 -1.89
N ASN A 291 22.97 12.78 -1.34
CA ASN A 291 24.08 13.63 -0.94
C ASN A 291 24.58 13.25 0.46
N LYS A 292 25.86 12.89 0.54
CA LYS A 292 26.52 12.53 1.80
C LYS A 292 26.93 13.79 2.56
N LYS A 293 26.50 13.94 3.81
CA LYS A 293 27.00 14.98 4.71
C LYS A 293 27.92 14.34 5.74
N LYS A 294 29.15 14.85 5.83
CA LYS A 294 30.19 14.27 6.69
C LYS A 294 30.01 14.74 8.13
N TYR A 295 30.06 13.81 9.08
CA TYR A 295 30.29 14.07 10.50
C TYR A 295 31.51 13.26 10.95
N ASP A 296 32.03 13.55 12.14
CA ASP A 296 33.27 12.99 12.64
C ASP A 296 33.20 11.45 12.81
N SER A 297 34.27 10.77 12.40
CA SER A 297 34.24 9.39 11.91
C SER A 297 34.46 8.30 12.96
N THR A 298 33.69 8.28 14.04
CA THR A 298 33.79 7.19 15.02
C THR A 298 32.72 6.13 14.76
N LYS A 299 33.16 4.93 14.38
CA LYS A 299 32.29 3.75 14.24
C LYS A 299 31.57 3.47 15.55
N THR A 300 30.24 3.58 15.54
CA THR A 300 29.43 3.48 16.77
C THR A 300 28.79 2.10 16.92
N LEU A 301 28.47 1.43 15.81
CA LEU A 301 27.78 0.14 15.75
C LEU A 301 28.73 -1.04 16.00
N ARG A 302 28.29 -1.99 16.82
CA ARG A 302 29.01 -3.23 17.18
C ARG A 302 28.08 -4.44 17.17
N THR A 303 28.65 -5.63 17.11
CA THR A 303 27.90 -6.88 17.30
C THR A 303 27.15 -6.86 18.64
N GLY A 304 25.88 -7.24 18.60
CA GLY A 304 24.95 -7.21 19.71
C GLY A 304 24.17 -5.90 19.89
N ASP A 305 24.52 -4.84 19.17
CA ASP A 305 23.78 -3.57 19.25
C ASP A 305 22.37 -3.72 18.67
N GLU A 306 21.41 -3.06 19.33
CA GLU A 306 20.02 -2.97 18.90
C GLU A 306 19.64 -1.56 18.47
N LEU A 307 18.88 -1.50 17.38
CA LEU A 307 18.39 -0.29 16.75
C LEU A 307 16.87 -0.29 16.71
N ARG A 308 16.25 0.84 17.02
CA ARG A 308 14.84 1.11 16.74
C ARG A 308 14.75 2.12 15.60
N PHE A 309 14.24 1.68 14.46
CA PHE A 309 14.04 2.52 13.29
C PHE A 309 12.56 2.85 13.16
N VAL A 310 12.22 4.12 13.12
CA VAL A 310 10.85 4.62 13.06
C VAL A 310 10.65 5.38 11.76
N LEU A 311 9.62 5.04 11.01
CA LEU A 311 9.13 5.79 9.87
C LEU A 311 7.90 6.56 10.31
N ASP A 312 7.95 7.87 10.17
CA ASP A 312 6.83 8.75 10.48
C ASP A 312 6.41 9.41 9.17
N CYS A 313 5.53 8.73 8.44
CA CYS A 313 5.05 9.16 7.13
C CYS A 313 4.22 10.45 7.26
N ASP A 314 3.47 10.59 8.36
CA ASP A 314 2.62 11.76 8.60
C ASP A 314 3.48 13.02 8.79
N ASN A 315 4.57 12.92 9.56
CA ASN A 315 5.51 14.03 9.76
C ASN A 315 6.67 14.06 8.75
N LYS A 316 6.66 13.15 7.76
CA LYS A 316 7.65 13.09 6.67
C LYS A 316 9.09 12.99 7.20
N GLN A 317 9.32 12.13 8.18
CA GLN A 317 10.63 11.95 8.81
C GLN A 317 10.93 10.49 9.12
N ILE A 318 12.20 10.18 9.30
CA ILE A 318 12.67 8.92 9.87
C ILE A 318 13.46 9.19 11.14
N ILE A 319 13.39 8.26 12.09
CA ILE A 319 14.10 8.35 13.36
C ILE A 319 14.86 7.03 13.58
N LEU A 320 16.11 7.12 13.98
CA LEU A 320 16.94 5.96 14.31
C LEU A 320 17.46 6.12 15.73
N GLU A 321 17.11 5.16 16.58
CA GLU A 321 17.49 5.15 17.98
C GLU A 321 18.41 3.97 18.26
N HIS A 322 19.52 4.22 18.93
CA HIS A 322 20.50 3.20 19.29
C HIS A 322 20.42 2.89 20.78
N HIS A 323 20.05 1.65 21.10
CA HIS A 323 19.65 1.26 22.46
C HIS A 323 20.80 1.40 23.48
N ARG A 324 22.02 0.97 23.13
CA ARG A 324 23.16 0.98 24.06
C ARG A 324 23.65 2.38 24.41
N THR A 325 23.66 3.30 23.45
CA THR A 325 24.18 4.67 23.66
C THR A 325 23.08 5.70 23.95
N ASN A 326 21.81 5.31 23.85
CA ASN A 326 20.65 6.20 23.92
C ASN A 326 20.72 7.37 22.92
N ILE A 327 21.44 7.21 21.81
CA ILE A 327 21.48 8.21 20.74
C ILE A 327 20.18 8.11 19.95
N ILE A 328 19.55 9.27 19.69
CA ILE A 328 18.36 9.40 18.86
C ILE A 328 18.71 10.34 17.70
N LEU A 329 18.57 9.85 16.48
CA LEU A 329 18.82 10.60 15.25
C LEU A 329 17.50 10.83 14.53
N ASN A 330 17.23 12.05 14.11
CA ASN A 330 16.05 12.41 13.32
C ASN A 330 16.48 12.98 11.98
N LEU A 331 15.84 12.52 10.90
CA LEU A 331 16.04 13.02 9.55
C LEU A 331 14.71 13.31 8.87
N ALA A 332 14.48 14.58 8.54
CA ALA A 332 13.37 14.99 7.69
C ALA A 332 13.59 14.55 6.23
N ILE A 333 12.52 14.10 5.57
CA ILE A 333 12.54 13.60 4.20
C ILE A 333 11.82 14.60 3.30
N ASP A 334 12.50 15.01 2.23
CA ASP A 334 11.87 15.79 1.17
C ASP A 334 11.05 14.88 0.26
N ILE A 335 9.72 15.00 0.36
CA ILE A 335 8.76 14.20 -0.42
C ILE A 335 8.86 14.48 -1.92
N GLN A 336 9.38 15.63 -2.34
CA GLN A 336 9.60 15.89 -3.77
C GLN A 336 10.71 15.00 -4.35
N LEU A 337 11.65 14.57 -3.50
CA LEU A 337 12.78 13.72 -3.88
C LEU A 337 12.54 12.24 -3.54
N CYS A 338 11.83 11.96 -2.44
CA CYS A 338 11.47 10.61 -2.00
C CYS A 338 9.96 10.51 -1.79
N VAL A 339 9.23 10.30 -2.89
CA VAL A 339 7.77 10.15 -2.86
C VAL A 339 7.35 8.85 -2.18
N PHE A 340 6.14 8.84 -1.63
CA PHE A 340 5.49 7.63 -1.12
C PHE A 340 5.12 6.65 -2.26
N PRO A 341 5.00 5.34 -1.97
CA PRO A 341 5.31 4.68 -0.69
C PRO A 341 6.82 4.61 -0.43
N TRP A 342 7.21 4.65 0.84
CA TRP A 342 8.58 4.36 1.26
C TRP A 342 8.79 2.88 1.52
N LYS A 343 10.03 2.40 1.36
CA LYS A 343 10.47 1.10 1.85
C LYS A 343 11.77 1.24 2.64
N ILE A 344 11.93 0.45 3.69
CA ILE A 344 13.14 0.42 4.50
C ILE A 344 14.21 -0.36 3.74
N ILE A 345 15.45 0.13 3.82
CA ILE A 345 16.62 -0.50 3.23
C ILE A 345 17.76 -0.60 4.23
N VAL A 346 18.52 -1.68 4.10
CA VAL A 346 19.76 -1.94 4.85
C VAL A 346 20.86 -2.25 3.85
N LEU A 347 22.00 -1.55 3.94
CA LEU A 347 23.19 -1.87 3.14
C LEU A 347 24.22 -2.53 4.06
N LEU A 348 24.75 -3.66 3.59
CA LEU A 348 25.77 -4.44 4.26
C LEU A 348 27.01 -4.46 3.36
N LEU A 349 28.07 -3.76 3.79
CA LEU A 349 29.28 -3.62 2.98
C LEU A 349 30.29 -4.77 3.15
N ASP A 350 30.20 -5.49 4.26
CA ASP A 350 31.27 -6.41 4.66
C ASP A 350 30.86 -7.84 4.55
N LYS A 351 31.85 -8.66 4.23
CA LYS A 351 31.71 -10.10 4.31
C LYS A 351 31.28 -10.47 5.73
N SER A 352 30.26 -11.31 5.80
CA SER A 352 29.68 -11.80 7.06
C SER A 352 28.98 -10.73 7.91
N SER A 353 28.84 -9.49 7.44
CA SER A 353 27.94 -8.52 8.08
C SER A 353 26.53 -9.10 8.14
N CYS A 354 25.92 -9.05 9.32
CA CYS A 354 24.65 -9.70 9.58
C CYS A 354 23.73 -8.82 10.43
N VAL A 355 22.51 -8.63 9.93
CA VAL A 355 21.45 -7.87 10.60
C VAL A 355 20.19 -8.71 10.67
N LYS A 356 19.54 -8.67 11.83
CA LYS A 356 18.30 -9.38 12.12
C LYS A 356 17.18 -8.40 12.44
N ILE A 357 15.97 -8.65 11.93
CA ILE A 357 14.75 -7.95 12.35
C ILE A 357 14.22 -8.60 13.63
N LEU A 358 13.93 -7.79 14.65
CA LEU A 358 13.35 -8.21 15.92
C LEU A 358 11.83 -7.97 15.96
N HIS A 359 11.13 -8.76 16.77
CA HIS A 359 9.71 -8.58 17.11
C HIS A 359 9.53 -7.86 18.44
#